data_AF-A0A3N5EFR4-F1
#
_entry.id   AF-A0A3N5EFR4-F1
#
_cell.length_a   1.000
_cell.length_b   1.000
_cell.length_c   1.000
_cell.angle_alpha   90.00
_cell.angle_beta   90.00
_cell.angle_gamma   90.00
#
_symmetry.space_group_name_H-M   'P 1'
#
loop_
_entity.id
_entity.type
_entity.pdbx_description
1 polymer ?
#
loop_
_entity_poly.entity_id
_entity_poly.type
_entity_poly.pdbx_seq_one_letter_code
_entity_poly.pdbx_strand_id
1 'polypeptide(L)'
;NADTEPALEALSRLSASDQELLRLVAWEELSHAEIAEVMGISVNAVAIRLHRARARFERALLKGPGRWRTWLSVKGSPSRRTSREEP
;
A
#
# COMPACT_ATOMS: atom_id res chain seq x y z
N ASN A 1 1.07 7.94 -17.64
CA ASN A 1 0.94 8.29 -16.21
C ASN A 1 2.17 7.82 -15.47
N ALA A 2 3.16 8.69 -15.26
CA ALA A 2 4.43 8.32 -14.61
C ALA A 2 4.28 8.01 -13.11
N ASP A 3 3.14 8.36 -12.50
CA ASP A 3 2.88 8.18 -11.07
C ASP A 3 2.47 6.75 -10.69
N THR A 4 2.09 5.92 -11.67
CA THR A 4 1.64 4.53 -11.44
C THR A 4 2.80 3.51 -11.48
N GLU A 5 3.92 3.86 -12.12
CA GLU A 5 5.10 3.00 -12.26
C GLU A 5 5.63 2.47 -10.91
N PRO A 6 5.81 3.32 -9.87
CA PRO A 6 6.32 2.83 -8.58
C PRO A 6 5.32 1.91 -7.87
N ALA A 7 4.02 2.11 -8.09
CA ALA A 7 2.98 1.27 -7.51
C ALA A 7 2.90 -0.10 -8.18
N LEU A 8 3.04 -0.16 -9.51
CA LEU A 8 3.09 -1.40 -10.27
C LEU A 8 4.35 -2.21 -9.91
N GLU A 9 5.50 -1.55 -9.81
CA GLU A 9 6.75 -2.20 -9.37
C GLU A 9 6.66 -2.68 -7.92
N ALA A 10 6.07 -1.89 -7.02
CA ALA A 10 5.86 -2.31 -5.65
C ALA A 10 4.94 -3.52 -5.57
N LEU A 11 3.85 -3.54 -6.35
CA LEU A 11 2.89 -4.64 -6.39
C LEU A 11 3.55 -5.93 -6.90
N SER A 12 4.36 -5.86 -7.95
CA SER A 12 5.05 -7.04 -8.51
C SER A 12 6.02 -7.71 -7.54
N ARG A 13 6.52 -6.98 -6.53
CA ARG A 13 7.40 -7.49 -5.46
C ARG A 13 6.67 -8.26 -4.36
N LEU A 14 5.34 -8.24 -4.34
CA LEU A 14 4.54 -9.00 -3.37
C LEU A 14 4.35 -10.45 -3.85
N SER A 15 3.95 -11.34 -2.94
CA SER A 15 3.53 -12.68 -3.33
C SER A 15 2.29 -12.61 -4.23
N ALA A 16 2.14 -13.53 -5.20
CA ALA A 16 0.97 -13.57 -6.09
C ALA A 16 -0.36 -13.57 -5.31
N SER A 17 -0.37 -14.25 -4.17
CA SER A 17 -1.54 -14.37 -3.30
C SER A 17 -1.85 -13.08 -2.52
N ASP A 18 -0.86 -12.21 -2.27
CA ASP A 18 -1.10 -10.87 -1.71
C ASP A 18 -1.48 -9.86 -2.81
N GLN A 19 -0.89 -10.00 -4.00
CA GLN A 19 -1.25 -9.18 -5.17
C GLN A 19 -2.72 -9.38 -5.56
N GLU A 20 -3.16 -10.64 -5.63
CA GLU A 20 -4.56 -10.99 -5.88
C GLU A 20 -5.49 -10.38 -4.83
N LEU A 21 -5.16 -10.56 -3.55
CA LEU A 21 -5.95 -10.04 -2.44
C LEU A 21 -6.08 -8.51 -2.51
N LEU A 22 -5.01 -7.79 -2.83
CA LEU A 22 -5.06 -6.33 -2.98
C LEU A 22 -5.88 -5.91 -4.20
N ARG A 23 -5.85 -6.68 -5.31
CA ARG A 23 -6.65 -6.39 -6.49
C ARG A 23 -8.15 -6.56 -6.26
N LEU A 24 -8.55 -7.67 -5.63
CA LEU A 24 -9.95 -7.94 -5.30
C LEU A 24 -10.55 -6.85 -4.40
N VAL A 25 -9.76 -6.28 -3.50
CA VAL A 25 -10.22 -5.17 -2.63
C VAL A 25 -10.25 -3.84 -3.38
N ALA A 26 -9.23 -3.53 -4.19
CA ALA A 26 -9.05 -2.19 -4.74
C ALA A 26 -9.76 -1.94 -6.08
N TRP A 27 -9.93 -2.98 -6.91
CA TRP A 27 -10.57 -2.86 -8.23
C TRP A 27 -11.92 -3.55 -8.30
N GLU A 28 -12.06 -4.71 -7.67
CA GLU A 28 -13.33 -5.46 -7.67
C GLU A 28 -14.23 -5.07 -6.48
N GLU A 29 -13.72 -4.23 -5.56
CA GLU A 29 -14.41 -3.72 -4.37
C GLU A 29 -15.09 -4.81 -3.50
N LEU A 30 -14.58 -6.04 -3.56
CA LEU A 30 -15.18 -7.17 -2.85
C LEU A 30 -15.06 -7.04 -1.34
N SER A 31 -16.09 -7.49 -0.64
CA SER A 31 -16.07 -7.64 0.82
C SER A 31 -15.13 -8.77 1.25
N HIS A 32 -14.74 -8.78 2.53
CA HIS A 32 -13.92 -9.87 3.09
C HIS A 32 -14.60 -11.25 2.98
N ALA A 33 -15.93 -11.31 2.93
CA ALA A 33 -16.68 -12.54 2.76
C ALA A 33 -16.60 -13.07 1.32
N GLU A 34 -16.83 -12.22 0.33
CA GLU A 34 -16.71 -12.59 -1.09
C GLU A 34 -15.27 -12.98 -1.44
N ILE A 35 -14.28 -12.26 -0.91
CA ILE A 35 -12.86 -12.62 -1.09
C ILE A 35 -12.53 -13.97 -0.46
N ALA A 36 -13.12 -14.28 0.70
CA ALA A 36 -12.93 -15.56 1.37
C ALA A 36 -13.43 -16.72 0.49
N GLU A 37 -14.58 -16.55 -0.15
CA GLU A 37 -15.14 -17.50 -1.11
C GLU A 37 -14.24 -17.66 -2.35
N VAL A 38 -13.81 -16.56 -2.96
CA VAL A 38 -12.93 -16.57 -4.15
C VAL A 38 -11.58 -17.23 -3.86
N MET A 39 -10.99 -16.95 -2.69
CA MET A 39 -9.66 -17.43 -2.32
C MET A 39 -9.66 -18.79 -1.61
N GLY A 40 -10.83 -19.33 -1.24
CA GLY A 40 -10.95 -20.59 -0.50
C GLY A 40 -10.33 -20.53 0.91
N ILE A 41 -10.38 -19.38 1.59
CA ILE A 41 -9.85 -19.19 2.95
C ILE A 41 -10.92 -18.60 3.87
N SER A 42 -10.71 -18.60 5.18
CA SER A 42 -11.66 -17.98 6.10
C SER A 42 -11.65 -16.45 6.01
N VAL A 43 -12.79 -15.81 6.31
CA VAL A 43 -12.94 -14.34 6.38
C VAL A 43 -11.90 -13.72 7.33
N ASN A 44 -11.63 -14.37 8.47
CA ASN A 44 -10.59 -13.93 9.40
C ASN A 44 -9.18 -14.01 8.78
N ALA A 45 -8.90 -15.06 8.00
CA ALA A 45 -7.64 -15.15 7.26
C ALA A 45 -7.53 -14.04 6.21
N VAL A 46 -8.62 -13.65 5.53
CA VAL A 46 -8.63 -12.49 4.62
C VAL A 46 -8.22 -11.21 5.36
N ALA A 47 -8.85 -10.89 6.49
CA ALA A 47 -8.56 -9.66 7.26
C ALA A 47 -7.08 -9.60 7.69
N ILE A 48 -6.55 -10.69 8.27
CA ILE A 48 -5.15 -10.78 8.71
C ILE A 48 -4.20 -10.68 7.51
N ARG A 49 -4.50 -11.36 6.41
CA ARG A 49 -3.67 -11.30 5.19
C ARG A 49 -3.70 -9.93 4.56
N LEU A 50 -4.86 -9.27 4.50
CA LEU A 50 -5.01 -7.94 3.91
C LEU A 50 -4.19 -6.91 4.69
N HIS A 51 -4.23 -6.94 6.01
CA HIS A 51 -3.40 -6.08 6.85
C HIS A 51 -1.90 -6.26 6.53
N ARG A 52 -1.43 -7.52 6.45
CA ARG A 52 -0.04 -7.82 6.12
C ARG A 52 0.32 -7.45 4.68
N ALA A 53 -0.57 -7.67 3.73
CA ALA A 53 -0.38 -7.31 2.32
C ALA A 53 -0.23 -5.80 2.16
N ARG A 54 -1.06 -4.99 2.83
CA ARG A 54 -0.95 -3.52 2.87
C ARG A 54 0.40 -3.08 3.44
N ALA A 55 0.79 -3.61 4.60
CA ALA A 55 2.08 -3.29 5.21
C ALA A 55 3.28 -3.69 4.32
N ARG A 56 3.18 -4.82 3.60
CA ARG A 56 4.21 -5.25 2.62
C ARG A 56 4.25 -4.33 1.40
N PHE A 57 3.09 -3.92 0.90
CA PHE A 57 2.96 -2.99 -0.23
C PHE A 57 3.55 -1.62 0.10
N GLU A 58 3.22 -1.06 1.27
CA GLU A 58 3.83 0.18 1.76
C GLU A 58 5.35 0.09 1.85
N ARG A 59 5.88 -1.02 2.41
CA ARG A 59 7.33 -1.25 2.46
C ARG A 59 7.95 -1.39 1.07
N ALA A 60 7.25 -1.99 0.11
CA ALA A 60 7.72 -2.13 -1.26
C ALA A 60 7.76 -0.79 -2.00
N LEU A 61 6.77 0.08 -1.78
CA LEU A 61 6.74 1.45 -2.29
C LEU A 61 7.92 2.29 -1.78
N LEU A 62 8.30 2.14 -0.51
CA LEU A 62 9.47 2.81 0.07
C LEU A 62 10.81 2.31 -0.50
N LYS A 63 10.83 1.09 -1.07
CA LYS A 63 12.00 0.46 -1.71
C LYS A 63 12.04 0.63 -3.24
N GLY A 64 10.99 1.16 -3.86
CA GLY A 64 11.02 1.57 -5.27
C GLY A 64 11.90 2.81 -5.46
N PRO A 65 12.21 3.23 -6.70
CA PRO A 65 12.91 4.48 -6.96
C PRO A 65 12.10 5.63 -6.36
N GLY A 66 12.51 6.04 -5.15
CA GLY A 66 11.73 6.91 -4.29
C GLY A 66 11.59 8.31 -4.88
N ARG A 67 10.49 8.56 -5.58
CA ARG A 67 10.07 9.93 -5.93
C ARG A 67 9.58 10.74 -4.70
N TRP A 68 9.61 10.14 -3.51
CA TRP A 68 9.49 10.88 -2.26
C TRP A 68 10.64 11.89 -2.08
N ARG A 69 11.83 11.67 -2.68
CA ARG A 69 12.88 12.72 -2.76
C ARG A 69 12.54 13.85 -3.75
N THR A 70 11.87 13.55 -4.85
CA THR A 70 11.61 14.53 -5.92
C THR A 70 10.40 15.42 -5.62
N TRP A 71 9.38 14.90 -4.92
CA TRP A 71 8.32 15.73 -4.34
C TRP A 71 8.86 16.62 -3.19
N LEU A 72 9.79 16.11 -2.37
CA LEU A 72 10.48 16.90 -1.32
C LEU A 72 11.44 17.98 -1.89
N SER A 73 11.94 17.82 -3.12
CA SER A 73 12.70 18.88 -3.81
C SER A 73 11.83 19.95 -4.47
N VAL A 74 10.53 19.68 -4.74
CA VAL A 74 9.63 20.62 -5.41
C VAL A 74 8.70 21.37 -4.45
N LYS A 75 8.35 20.77 -3.30
CA LYS A 75 7.64 21.45 -2.20
C LYS A 75 8.27 21.04 -0.88
N GLY A 76 8.91 22.02 -0.22
CA GLY A 76 9.68 21.84 1.01
C GLY A 76 8.96 20.99 2.07
N SER A 77 9.75 20.19 2.77
CA SER A 77 9.34 19.22 3.79
C SER A 77 8.30 19.75 4.77
N PRO A 78 7.29 18.94 5.19
CA PRO A 78 6.54 19.24 6.39
C PRO A 78 7.50 19.03 7.55
N SER A 79 8.03 20.13 8.08
CA SER A 79 8.90 20.12 9.24
C SER A 79 8.21 19.37 10.37
N ARG A 80 8.86 18.32 10.88
CA ARG A 80 8.78 18.00 12.31
C ARG A 80 9.23 19.26 13.05
N ARG A 81 8.28 20.08 13.48
CA ARG A 81 8.49 21.09 14.52
C ARG A 81 7.29 21.09 15.44
N THR A 82 7.24 20.04 16.25
CA THR A 82 6.72 20.16 17.62
C THR A 82 7.79 20.91 18.43
N SER A 83 7.74 22.22 18.37
CA SER A 83 8.34 23.15 19.33
C SER A 83 7.33 24.30 19.32
N ARG A 84 6.41 24.33 20.28
CA ARG A 84 6.54 25.07 21.53
C ARG A 84 7.02 26.52 21.26
N GLU A 85 6.20 27.46 21.75
CA GLU A 85 6.33 28.94 21.77
C GLU A 85 5.69 29.64 20.54
N GLU A 86 4.42 30.10 20.59
CA GLU A 86 3.83 31.36 21.16
C GLU A 86 4.18 32.64 20.37
N PRO A 87 3.29 33.67 20.30
CA PRO A 87 2.44 34.22 21.37
C PRO A 87 0.91 34.14 21.18
#